data_AF-U2YQJ2-F1
#
_entry.id   AF-U2YQJ2-F1
#
_cell.length_a   1.000
_cell.length_b   1.000
_cell.length_c   1.000
_cell.angle_alpha   90.00
_cell.angle_beta   90.00
_cell.angle_gamma   90.00
#
_symmetry.space_group_name_H-M   'P 1'
#
loop_
_entity.id
_entity.type
_entity.pdbx_description
1 polymer ?
#
loop_
_entity_poly.entity_id
_entity_poly.type
_entity_poly.pdbx_seq_one_letter_code
_entity_poly.pdbx_strand_id
1 'polypeptide(L)'
;MSDMTDNPADYEVGYGRPPKHTRFQPGRSGNVSGRRKKKPVHETDVLRILDEPVAVRAGNRKKEMVPREIALRKLVKSALAGDRKALFHILDTFVQHGVLTTAPAAQRVPGVIHVDSRSMPFDMGVLLHSRFG
;
A
#
# COMPACT_ATOMS: atom_id res chain seq x y z
N MET A 1 -52.06 -9.66 -38.74
CA MET A 1 -52.52 -9.74 -37.33
C MET A 1 -52.70 -8.30 -36.85
N SER A 2 -53.91 -7.96 -36.44
CA SER A 2 -54.52 -6.66 -36.10
C SER A 2 -53.64 -5.56 -35.48
N ASP A 3 -53.48 -4.46 -36.21
CA ASP A 3 -53.35 -3.11 -35.65
C ASP A 3 -54.75 -2.61 -35.28
N MET A 4 -55.08 -2.60 -34.00
CA MET A 4 -56.30 -2.01 -33.47
C MET A 4 -55.91 -0.69 -32.80
N THR A 5 -56.29 0.41 -33.42
CA THR A 5 -56.10 1.78 -32.95
C THR A 5 -56.73 1.97 -31.58
N ASP A 6 -55.91 1.95 -30.53
CA ASP A 6 -56.32 2.19 -29.14
C ASP A 6 -56.35 3.71 -28.90
N ASN A 7 -57.56 4.29 -28.94
CA ASN A 7 -57.82 5.70 -28.67
C ASN A 7 -57.31 6.04 -27.25
N PRO A 8 -56.51 7.10 -27.02
CA PRO A 8 -55.95 7.43 -25.69
C PRO A 8 -57.01 7.72 -24.60
N ALA A 9 -58.28 7.82 -24.97
CA ALA A 9 -59.39 8.09 -24.06
C ALA A 9 -59.86 6.88 -23.21
N ASP A 10 -59.54 5.63 -23.59
CA ASP A 10 -60.10 4.42 -22.93
C ASP A 10 -59.11 3.68 -22.00
N TYR A 11 -57.91 4.22 -21.74
CA TYR A 11 -56.94 3.56 -20.86
C TYR A 11 -57.15 3.94 -19.38
N GLU A 12 -58.00 3.18 -18.69
CA GLU A 12 -58.24 3.34 -17.27
C GLU A 12 -57.11 2.71 -16.42
N VAL A 13 -56.50 3.52 -15.55
CA VAL A 13 -55.42 3.11 -14.65
C VAL A 13 -56.01 2.36 -13.44
N GLY A 14 -55.45 1.20 -13.10
CA GLY A 14 -55.94 0.35 -12.02
C GLY A 14 -54.91 -0.68 -11.55
N TYR A 15 -55.33 -1.62 -10.69
CA TYR A 15 -54.44 -2.66 -10.19
C TYR A 15 -53.89 -3.52 -11.34
N GLY A 16 -52.56 -3.60 -11.45
CA GLY A 16 -51.88 -4.29 -12.56
C GLY A 16 -51.89 -3.55 -13.92
N ARG A 17 -52.42 -2.31 -13.98
CA ARG A 17 -52.49 -1.48 -15.20
C ARG A 17 -51.76 -0.14 -14.98
N PRO A 18 -50.42 -0.12 -15.09
CA PRO A 18 -49.64 1.10 -14.85
C PRO A 18 -49.81 2.13 -15.98
N PRO A 19 -49.77 3.45 -15.69
CA PRO A 19 -49.95 4.50 -16.68
C PRO A 19 -49.01 4.38 -17.91
N LYS A 20 -49.53 4.60 -19.12
CA LYS A 20 -48.76 4.47 -20.38
C LYS A 20 -47.52 5.39 -20.42
N HIS A 21 -47.61 6.59 -19.85
CA HIS A 21 -46.53 7.59 -19.90
C HIS A 21 -45.33 7.28 -18.97
N THR A 22 -45.50 6.42 -17.95
CA THR A 22 -44.42 6.02 -17.03
C THR A 22 -43.84 4.64 -17.33
N ARG A 23 -44.46 3.87 -18.23
CA ARG A 23 -43.99 2.56 -18.64
C ARG A 23 -42.64 2.65 -19.36
N PHE A 24 -41.74 1.72 -19.06
CA PHE A 24 -40.53 1.54 -19.86
C PHE A 24 -40.90 1.12 -21.28
N GLN A 25 -40.21 1.70 -22.26
CA GLN A 25 -40.41 1.37 -23.67
C GLN A 25 -39.82 -0.03 -23.94
N PRO A 26 -40.53 -0.91 -24.66
CA PRO A 26 -39.99 -2.22 -25.04
C PRO A 26 -38.69 -2.03 -25.83
N GLY A 27 -37.65 -2.79 -25.46
CA GLY A 27 -36.32 -2.69 -26.07
C GLY A 27 -35.41 -1.59 -25.48
N ARG A 28 -35.90 -0.75 -24.56
CA ARG A 28 -35.08 0.27 -23.89
C ARG A 28 -35.08 0.07 -22.38
N SER A 29 -33.92 -0.28 -21.83
CA SER A 29 -33.71 -0.29 -20.37
C SER A 29 -33.99 1.10 -19.78
N GLY A 30 -34.67 1.16 -18.63
CA GLY A 30 -34.91 2.39 -17.88
C GLY A 30 -33.62 3.07 -17.41
N ASN A 31 -32.53 2.32 -17.30
CA ASN A 31 -31.19 2.85 -17.09
C ASN A 31 -30.34 2.63 -18.35
N VAL A 32 -30.42 3.59 -19.28
CA VAL A 32 -29.67 3.55 -20.56
C VAL A 32 -28.16 3.50 -20.32
N SER A 33 -27.66 4.17 -19.29
CA SER A 33 -26.24 4.16 -18.93
C SER A 33 -25.79 2.85 -18.27
N GLY A 34 -26.74 2.01 -17.84
CA GLY A 34 -26.46 0.81 -17.07
C GLY A 34 -25.65 1.09 -15.80
N ARG A 35 -24.96 0.05 -15.33
CA ARG A 35 -23.99 0.17 -14.25
C ARG A 35 -22.76 0.92 -14.75
N ARG A 36 -22.31 1.95 -14.03
CA ARG A 36 -21.06 2.66 -14.36
C ARG A 36 -19.90 1.66 -14.47
N LYS A 37 -19.12 1.77 -15.55
CA LYS A 37 -17.90 0.97 -15.76
C LYS A 37 -16.89 1.29 -14.65
N LYS A 38 -16.20 0.28 -14.13
CA LYS A 38 -15.09 0.49 -13.18
C LYS A 38 -14.04 1.37 -13.87
N LYS A 39 -13.51 2.36 -13.16
CA LYS A 39 -12.38 3.15 -13.66
C LYS A 39 -11.22 2.20 -13.98
N PRO A 40 -10.49 2.38 -15.09
CA PRO A 40 -9.27 1.62 -15.31
C PRO A 40 -8.33 1.85 -14.14
N VAL A 41 -7.72 0.78 -13.64
CA VAL A 41 -6.62 0.90 -12.68
C VAL A 41 -5.46 1.47 -13.48
N HIS A 42 -5.19 2.76 -13.30
CA HIS A 42 -3.97 3.35 -13.85
C HIS A 42 -2.79 2.71 -13.12
N GLU A 43 -1.77 2.33 -13.88
CA GLU A 43 -0.50 1.87 -13.32
C GLU A 43 0.12 3.07 -12.59
N THR A 44 0.01 3.05 -11.27
CA THR A 44 0.55 4.12 -10.44
C THR A 44 2.06 4.03 -10.50
N ASP A 45 2.70 5.08 -11.03
CA ASP A 45 4.16 5.19 -11.01
C ASP A 45 4.63 5.40 -9.56
N VAL A 46 5.00 4.28 -8.92
CA VAL A 46 5.42 4.24 -7.52
C VAL A 46 6.69 5.07 -7.31
N LEU A 47 7.60 5.07 -8.29
CA LEU A 47 8.86 5.82 -8.19
C LEU A 47 8.56 7.32 -8.17
N ARG A 48 7.71 7.79 -9.09
CA ARG A 48 7.29 9.20 -9.11
C ARG A 48 6.67 9.65 -7.80
N ILE A 49 5.82 8.82 -7.18
CA ILE A 49 5.23 9.14 -5.87
C ILE A 49 6.28 9.19 -4.77
N LEU A 50 7.25 8.28 -4.77
CA LEU A 50 8.31 8.23 -3.77
C LEU A 50 9.36 9.34 -3.95
N ASP A 51 9.43 9.95 -5.13
CA ASP A 51 10.28 11.08 -5.51
C ASP A 51 9.62 12.45 -5.37
N GLU A 52 8.29 12.52 -5.27
CA GLU A 52 7.58 13.79 -5.12
C GLU A 52 7.78 14.37 -3.70
N PRO A 53 8.35 15.57 -3.54
CA PRO A 53 8.60 16.15 -2.23
C PRO A 53 7.29 16.48 -1.51
N VAL A 54 7.20 16.09 -0.24
CA VAL A 54 6.05 16.34 0.62
C VAL A 54 6.46 17.24 1.79
N ALA A 55 5.62 18.22 2.11
CA ALA A 55 5.83 19.08 3.27
C ALA A 55 5.62 18.30 4.57
N VAL A 56 6.70 18.11 5.34
CA VAL A 56 6.67 17.44 6.64
C VAL A 56 7.02 18.43 7.76
N ARG A 57 6.30 18.31 8.87
CA ARG A 57 6.59 19.11 10.07
C ARG A 57 7.71 18.45 10.88
N ALA A 58 8.84 19.13 10.96
CA ALA A 58 9.96 18.75 11.83
C ALA A 58 10.01 19.75 13.01
N GLY A 59 9.33 19.41 14.10
CA GLY A 59 9.18 20.30 15.27
C GLY A 59 8.34 21.55 14.94
N ASN A 60 8.95 22.74 15.06
CA ASN A 60 8.30 24.02 14.75
C ASN A 60 8.49 24.52 13.32
N ARG A 61 9.24 23.80 12.47
CA ARG A 61 9.47 24.18 11.07
C ARG A 61 8.83 23.17 10.13
N LYS A 62 8.27 23.67 9.02
CA LYS A 62 7.86 22.84 7.88
C LYS A 62 9.06 22.71 6.96
N LYS A 63 9.38 21.48 6.55
CA LYS A 63 10.45 21.18 5.60
C LYS A 63 9.93 20.23 4.53
N GLU A 64 10.26 20.51 3.28
CA GLU A 64 9.98 19.60 2.18
C GLU A 64 11.00 18.47 2.18
N MET A 65 10.50 17.25 2.14
CA MET A 65 11.30 16.03 2.13
C MET A 65 10.66 15.00 1.23
N VAL A 66 11.48 14.15 0.63
CA VAL A 66 11.01 13.06 -0.22
C VAL A 66 10.46 11.91 0.63
N PRO A 67 9.36 11.26 0.23
CA PRO A 67 8.70 10.18 0.99
C PRO A 67 9.63 9.05 1.40
N ARG A 68 10.55 8.63 0.54
CA ARG A 68 11.54 7.58 0.87
C ARG A 68 12.43 7.98 2.05
N GLU A 69 12.84 9.25 2.12
CA GLU A 69 13.69 9.76 3.19
C GLU A 69 12.89 9.87 4.49
N ILE A 70 11.63 10.31 4.40
CA ILE A 70 10.71 10.39 5.53
C ILE A 70 10.47 8.99 6.11
N ALA A 71 10.26 7.99 5.25
CA ALA A 71 10.05 6.60 5.64
C ALA A 71 11.26 6.05 6.41
N LEU A 72 12.47 6.25 5.88
CA LEU A 72 13.70 5.80 6.54
C LEU A 72 13.90 6.48 7.89
N ARG A 73 13.70 7.80 7.99
CA ARG A 73 13.79 8.54 9.26
C ARG A 73 12.78 8.06 10.29
N LYS A 74 11.54 7.76 9.88
CA LYS A 74 10.51 7.19 10.76
C LYS A 74 10.89 5.79 11.22
N LEU A 75 11.42 4.97 10.32
CA LEU A 75 11.88 3.61 10.63
C LEU A 75 12.97 3.65 11.71
N VAL A 76 13.98 4.51 11.53
CA VAL A 76 15.04 4.74 12.53
C VAL A 76 14.46 5.17 13.87
N LYS A 77 13.53 6.12 13.88
CA LYS A 77 12.87 6.57 15.11
C LYS A 77 12.10 5.43 15.81
N SER A 78 11.45 4.55 15.06
CA SER A 78 10.71 3.39 15.60
C SER A 78 11.66 2.36 16.21
N ALA A 79 12.79 2.07 15.54
CA ALA A 79 13.80 1.18 16.07
C ALA A 79 14.44 1.72 17.36
N LEU A 80 14.72 3.03 17.42
CA LEU A 80 15.20 3.69 18.63
C LEU A 80 14.19 3.66 19.77
N ALA A 81 12.89 3.58 19.46
CA ALA A 81 11.83 3.42 20.46
C ALA A 81 11.67 1.97 20.96
N GLY A 82 12.45 1.01 20.43
CA GLY A 82 12.45 -0.39 20.88
C GLY A 82 11.59 -1.34 20.04
N ASP A 83 11.08 -0.91 18.88
CA ASP A 83 10.39 -1.82 17.96
C ASP A 83 11.39 -2.79 17.30
N ARG A 84 11.31 -4.07 17.71
CA ARG A 84 12.19 -5.14 17.22
C ARG A 84 12.08 -5.33 15.70
N LYS A 85 10.89 -5.20 15.11
CA LYS A 85 10.71 -5.38 13.66
C LYS A 85 11.38 -4.26 12.88
N ALA A 86 11.22 -3.03 13.33
CA ALA A 86 11.89 -1.88 12.74
C ALA A 86 13.43 -2.02 12.85
N LEU A 87 13.92 -2.50 13.99
CA LEU A 87 15.35 -2.72 14.21
C LEU A 87 15.93 -3.75 13.22
N PHE A 88 15.28 -4.90 13.05
CA PHE A 88 15.72 -5.89 12.05
C PHE A 88 15.71 -5.33 10.63
N HIS A 89 14.66 -4.60 10.25
CA HIS A 89 14.56 -4.03 8.91
C HIS A 89 15.67 -3.00 8.61
N ILE A 90 16.07 -2.21 9.60
CA ILE A 90 17.21 -1.30 9.47
C ILE A 90 18.53 -2.05 9.31
N LEU A 91 18.74 -3.11 10.10
CA LEU A 91 19.94 -3.93 9.99
C LEU A 91 20.06 -4.56 8.59
N ASP A 92 18.97 -5.07 8.04
CA ASP A 92 18.94 -5.61 6.67
C ASP A 92 19.28 -4.51 5.63
N THR A 93 18.72 -3.32 5.81
CA THR A 93 18.99 -2.15 4.96
C THR A 93 20.46 -1.75 5.01
N PHE A 94 21.09 -1.78 6.19
CA PHE A 94 22.52 -1.47 6.34
C PHE A 94 23.42 -2.51 5.70
N VAL A 95 23.05 -3.79 5.72
CA VAL A 95 23.78 -4.85 5.00
C VAL A 95 23.66 -4.63 3.49
N GLN A 96 22.46 -4.33 2.98
CA GLN A 96 22.25 -4.05 1.54
C GLN A 96 23.09 -2.88 1.03
N HIS A 97 23.24 -1.83 1.85
CA HIS A 97 24.06 -0.66 1.50
C HIS A 97 25.53 -0.78 1.91
N GLY A 98 25.98 -1.95 2.41
CA GLY A 98 27.37 -2.20 2.79
C GLY A 98 27.86 -1.39 4.00
N VAL A 99 26.95 -0.77 4.76
CA VAL A 99 27.28 0.01 5.96
C VAL A 99 27.73 -0.91 7.09
N LEU A 100 27.10 -2.08 7.19
CA LEU A 100 27.56 -3.17 8.04
C LEU A 100 28.31 -4.17 7.17
N THR A 101 29.63 -4.28 7.36
CA THR A 101 30.41 -5.40 6.82
C THR A 101 30.02 -6.64 7.60
N THR A 102 29.29 -7.56 6.97
CA THR A 102 29.24 -8.92 7.50
C THR A 102 30.66 -9.45 7.41
N ALA A 103 31.26 -9.79 8.54
CA ALA A 103 32.63 -10.30 8.55
C ALA A 103 32.73 -11.47 7.55
N PRO A 104 33.77 -11.52 6.70
CA PRO A 104 33.91 -12.62 5.76
C PRO A 104 33.90 -13.91 6.55
N ALA A 105 33.25 -14.94 6.00
CA ALA A 105 33.08 -16.27 6.59
C ALA A 105 34.40 -17.04 6.82
N ALA A 106 35.55 -16.35 6.89
CA ALA A 106 36.90 -16.87 6.84
C ALA A 106 37.48 -17.30 8.19
N GLN A 107 36.74 -17.21 9.30
CA GLN A 107 37.19 -17.73 10.61
C GLN A 107 36.07 -18.48 11.34
N ARG A 108 35.30 -19.28 10.61
CA ARG A 108 34.44 -20.29 11.25
C ARG A 108 35.31 -21.50 11.62
N VAL A 109 35.98 -21.40 12.77
CA VAL A 109 36.44 -22.59 13.49
C VAL A 109 35.21 -23.16 14.21
N PRO A 110 34.88 -24.46 14.06
CA PRO A 110 33.73 -25.02 14.75
C PRO A 110 33.87 -24.80 16.26
N GLY A 111 32.93 -24.06 16.85
CA GLY A 111 32.82 -23.81 18.29
C GLY A 111 33.25 -22.42 18.80
N VAL A 112 33.86 -21.54 17.98
CA VAL A 112 34.27 -20.20 18.43
C VAL A 112 33.98 -19.14 17.37
N ILE A 113 33.19 -18.12 17.71
CA ILE A 113 32.97 -16.92 16.88
C ILE A 113 33.90 -15.83 17.39
N HIS A 114 34.84 -15.40 16.54
CA HIS A 114 35.68 -14.24 16.85
C HIS A 114 34.89 -12.96 16.56
N VAL A 115 34.37 -12.31 17.60
CA VAL A 115 33.71 -11.01 17.49
C VAL A 115 34.74 -9.94 17.86
N ASP A 116 35.05 -9.04 16.93
CA ASP A 116 35.90 -7.89 17.24
C ASP A 116 35.13 -6.89 18.12
N SER A 117 35.49 -6.86 19.41
CA SER A 117 34.83 -6.09 20.46
C SER A 117 34.90 -4.57 20.26
N ARG A 118 35.67 -4.08 19.28
CA ARG A 118 35.67 -2.68 18.85
C ARG A 118 34.55 -2.35 17.86
N SER A 119 34.06 -3.34 17.12
CA SER A 119 33.06 -3.17 16.05
C SER A 119 31.62 -3.50 16.47
N MET A 120 31.44 -4.29 17.53
CA MET A 120 30.11 -4.72 17.98
C MET A 120 30.06 -4.93 19.51
N PRO A 121 29.08 -4.35 20.22
CA PRO A 121 28.87 -4.61 21.64
C PRO A 121 28.60 -6.09 21.93
N PHE A 122 29.09 -6.59 23.07
CA PHE A 122 29.03 -8.01 23.44
C PHE A 122 27.61 -8.61 23.37
N ASP A 123 26.60 -7.86 23.82
CA ASP A 123 25.20 -8.29 23.82
C ASP A 123 24.66 -8.58 22.41
N MET A 124 25.15 -7.85 21.41
CA MET A 124 24.79 -8.06 20.00
C MET A 124 25.48 -9.31 19.43
N GLY A 125 26.68 -9.64 19.92
CA GLY A 125 27.38 -10.89 19.58
C GLY A 125 26.64 -12.13 20.07
N VAL A 126 26.05 -12.06 21.28
CA VAL A 126 25.23 -13.16 21.85
C VAL A 126 23.97 -13.41 21.01
N LEU A 127 23.33 -12.35 20.49
CA LEU A 127 22.15 -12.48 19.62
C LEU A 127 22.47 -13.22 18.30
N LEU A 128 23.67 -13.00 17.74
CA LEU A 128 24.11 -13.71 16.53
C LEU A 128 24.39 -15.20 16.79
N HIS A 129 24.88 -15.56 17.98
CA HIS A 129 25.05 -16.96 18.38
C HIS A 129 23.72 -17.73 18.35
N SER A 130 22.63 -17.13 18.83
CA SER A 130 21.31 -17.77 18.84
C SER A 130 20.71 -18.05 17.46
N ARG A 131 21.25 -17.41 16.40
CA ARG A 131 20.73 -17.49 15.03
C ARG A 131 21.63 -18.27 14.07
N PHE A 132 22.95 -18.26 14.30
CA PHE A 132 23.95 -18.82 13.40
C PHE A 132 24.88 -19.86 14.06
N GLY A 133 24.74 -20.05 15.38
CA GLY A 133 25.39 -21.12 16.14
C GLY A 133 24.56 -22.39 16.15
#